data_AF-A0A959VW82-F1
#
_entry.id   AF-A0A959VW82-F1
#
_cell.length_a   1.000
_cell.length_b   1.000
_cell.length_c   1.000
_cell.angle_alpha   90.00
_cell.angle_beta   90.00
_cell.angle_gamma   90.00
#
_symmetry.space_group_name_H-M   'P 1'
#
loop_
_entity.id
_entity.type
_entity.pdbx_description
1 polymer ?
#
loop_
_entity_poly.entity_id
_entity_poly.type
_entity_poly.pdbx_seq_one_letter_code
_entity_poly.pdbx_strand_id
1 'polypeptide(L)'
;MWLVTDRGFYSVVDKGEPGGMLCVRSRVREDLESLCRLDSMESYSDSIRESDYSDYRFRIFVARGDWEKAASVLASEIDYDNFKNAVADRQGSARASIYSSVWSALRRLQSD
;
A
#
# COMPACT_ATOMS: atom_id res chain seq x y z
N MET A 1 -10.27 -1.25 0.80
CA MET A 1 -9.36 -1.14 1.96
C MET A 1 -8.22 -0.19 1.63
N TRP A 2 -7.78 0.62 2.60
CA TRP A 2 -6.54 1.42 2.52
C TRP A 2 -5.55 0.90 3.56
N LEU A 3 -4.30 0.68 3.14
CA LEU A 3 -3.19 0.34 4.03
C LEU A 3 -2.10 1.38 3.83
N VAL A 4 -1.74 2.05 4.92
CA VAL A 4 -0.57 2.92 4.98
C VAL A 4 0.46 2.16 5.81
N THR A 5 1.58 1.79 5.22
CA THR A 5 2.63 1.00 5.88
C THR A 5 3.97 1.72 5.81
N ASP A 6 4.95 1.18 6.52
CA ASP A 6 6.35 1.57 6.45
C ASP A 6 7.06 1.06 5.16
N ARG A 7 6.36 0.33 4.29
CA ARG A 7 6.77 -0.05 2.93
C ARG A 7 6.10 0.75 1.81
N GLY A 8 4.91 1.30 2.03
CA GLY A 8 4.18 2.05 0.99
C GLY A 8 2.71 2.29 1.33
N PHE A 9 1.96 2.88 0.39
CA PHE A 9 0.53 3.10 0.49
C PHE A 9 -0.24 2.30 -0.57
N TYR A 10 -1.22 1.52 -0.11
CA TYR A 10 -2.00 0.62 -0.95
C TYR A 10 -3.50 0.86 -0.81
N SER A 11 -4.20 0.97 -1.94
CA SER A 11 -5.65 0.86 -2.01
C SER A 11 -6.06 -0.43 -2.69
N VAL A 12 -6.65 -1.33 -1.93
CA VAL A 12 -7.08 -2.66 -2.39
C VAL A 12 -8.59 -2.72 -2.49
N VAL A 13 -9.09 -3.07 -3.67
CA VAL A 13 -10.51 -3.17 -3.96
C VAL A 13 -10.81 -4.38 -4.82
N ASP A 14 -12.00 -4.93 -4.68
CA ASP A 14 -12.56 -5.89 -5.62
C ASP A 14 -13.27 -5.11 -6.74
N LYS A 15 -12.87 -5.33 -7.99
CA LYS A 15 -13.49 -4.72 -9.18
C LYS A 15 -14.38 -5.70 -9.96
N GLY A 16 -14.62 -6.90 -9.43
CA GLY A 16 -15.32 -7.96 -10.15
C GLY A 16 -14.49 -8.56 -11.28
N GLU A 17 -13.16 -8.55 -11.15
CA GLU A 17 -12.26 -9.13 -12.14
C GLU A 17 -12.43 -10.67 -12.20
N PRO A 18 -12.21 -11.29 -13.36
CA PRO A 18 -12.27 -12.74 -13.49
C PRO A 18 -11.40 -13.46 -12.45
N GLY A 19 -11.89 -14.58 -11.94
CA GLY A 19 -11.17 -15.36 -10.92
C GLY A 19 -11.15 -14.73 -9.53
N GLY A 20 -11.93 -13.67 -9.28
CA GLY A 20 -12.04 -13.03 -7.96
C GLY A 20 -10.77 -12.28 -7.54
N MET A 21 -10.00 -11.81 -8.53
CA MET A 21 -8.76 -11.08 -8.32
C MET A 21 -9.02 -9.71 -7.68
N LEU A 22 -8.09 -9.27 -6.84
CA LEU A 22 -8.11 -7.95 -6.21
C LEU A 22 -7.27 -6.96 -7.02
N CYS A 23 -7.77 -5.74 -7.16
CA CYS A 23 -7.03 -4.62 -7.72
C CYS A 23 -6.29 -3.89 -6.59
N VAL A 24 -4.96 -4.05 -6.53
CA VAL A 24 -4.07 -3.33 -5.60
C VAL A 24 -3.52 -2.12 -6.34
N ARG A 25 -3.67 -0.94 -5.75
CA ARG A 25 -3.36 0.34 -6.39
C ARG A 25 -2.48 1.20 -5.51
N SER A 26 -1.59 1.98 -6.11
CA SER A 26 -0.76 2.98 -5.42
C SER A 26 -0.74 4.29 -6.21
N ARG A 27 -0.27 5.35 -5.54
CA ARG A 27 -0.07 6.66 -6.20
C ARG A 27 1.27 6.76 -6.92
N VAL A 28 2.29 6.04 -6.44
CA VAL A 28 3.65 6.03 -6.99
C VAL A 28 4.09 4.59 -7.26
N ARG A 29 4.90 4.37 -8.30
CA ARG A 29 5.26 3.02 -8.80
C ARG A 29 6.03 2.25 -7.75
N GLU A 30 6.92 2.94 -7.04
CA GLU A 30 7.85 2.43 -6.04
C GLU A 30 7.12 1.68 -4.92
N ASP A 31 5.88 2.06 -4.59
CA ASP A 31 5.08 1.36 -3.57
C ASP A 31 4.73 -0.05 -4.03
N LEU A 32 4.28 -0.22 -5.28
CA LEU A 32 3.96 -1.56 -5.81
C LEU A 32 5.23 -2.38 -6.03
N GLU A 33 6.33 -1.75 -6.43
CA GLU A 33 7.63 -2.42 -6.51
C GLU A 33 8.07 -2.92 -5.12
N SER A 34 7.91 -2.10 -4.07
CA SER A 34 8.22 -2.51 -2.70
C SER A 34 7.30 -3.63 -2.19
N LEU A 35 6.04 -3.65 -2.62
CA LEU A 35 5.10 -4.75 -2.33
C LEU A 35 5.51 -6.04 -3.03
N CYS A 36 5.92 -5.94 -4.30
CA CYS A 36 6.37 -7.07 -5.11
C CYS A 36 7.71 -7.68 -4.63
N ARG A 37 8.39 -7.10 -3.65
CA ARG A 37 9.53 -7.74 -2.97
C ARG A 37 9.11 -8.83 -1.97
N LEU A 38 7.81 -8.99 -1.71
CA LEU A 38 7.29 -10.10 -0.90
C LEU A 38 7.15 -11.34 -1.78
N ASP A 39 7.50 -12.52 -1.25
CA ASP A 39 7.45 -13.79 -1.99
C ASP A 39 6.09 -14.07 -2.64
N SER A 40 4.98 -13.75 -1.95
CA SER A 40 3.63 -13.95 -2.52
C SER A 40 3.30 -12.97 -3.65
N MET A 41 4.08 -11.89 -3.80
CA MET A 41 3.83 -10.78 -4.74
C MET A 41 4.86 -10.69 -5.86
N GLU A 42 5.97 -11.43 -5.79
CA GLU A 42 7.10 -11.36 -6.73
C GLU A 42 6.68 -11.56 -8.18
N SER A 43 5.82 -12.55 -8.44
CA SER A 43 5.33 -12.90 -9.78
C SER A 43 4.50 -11.80 -10.46
N TYR A 44 4.08 -10.77 -9.72
CA TYR A 44 3.27 -9.65 -10.24
C TYR A 44 4.10 -8.41 -10.58
N SER A 45 5.40 -8.41 -10.33
CA SER A 45 6.31 -7.26 -10.55
C SER A 45 6.23 -6.71 -12.00
N ASP A 46 6.29 -7.58 -12.99
CA ASP A 46 6.19 -7.21 -14.41
C ASP A 46 4.76 -6.82 -14.85
N SER A 47 3.77 -7.00 -13.97
CA SER A 47 2.36 -6.69 -14.24
C SER A 47 1.92 -5.31 -13.74
N ILE A 48 2.83 -4.47 -13.24
CA ILE A 48 2.51 -3.11 -12.79
C ILE A 48 2.07 -2.26 -13.98
N ARG A 49 0.79 -1.89 -13.97
CA ARG A 49 0.17 -1.03 -14.98
C ARG A 49 0.16 0.42 -14.51
N GLU A 50 0.39 1.33 -15.45
CA GLU A 50 0.33 2.78 -15.26
C GLU A 50 -0.82 3.38 -16.05
N SER A 51 -1.48 4.40 -15.51
CA SER A 51 -2.55 5.12 -16.17
C SER A 51 -2.66 6.54 -15.63
N ASP A 52 -2.47 7.53 -16.50
CA ASP A 52 -2.52 8.94 -16.13
C ASP A 52 -3.95 9.49 -15.95
N TYR A 53 -4.99 8.69 -16.27
CA TYR A 53 -6.40 9.12 -16.26
C TYR A 53 -7.17 8.71 -15.00
N SER A 54 -6.51 8.03 -14.07
CA SER A 54 -7.15 7.42 -12.90
C SER A 54 -6.59 7.96 -11.60
N ASP A 55 -7.44 8.08 -10.58
CA ASP A 55 -7.08 8.60 -9.24
C ASP A 55 -5.83 7.96 -8.62
N TYR A 56 -5.62 6.67 -8.91
CA TYR A 56 -4.42 5.90 -8.56
C TYR A 56 -3.67 5.54 -9.82
N ARG A 57 -2.54 6.20 -10.03
CA ARG A 57 -1.74 6.08 -11.26
C ARG A 57 -1.27 4.66 -11.53
N PHE A 58 -0.96 3.88 -10.49
CA PHE A 58 -0.40 2.54 -10.65
C PHE A 58 -1.31 1.46 -10.06
N ARG A 59 -1.29 0.26 -10.66
CA ARG A 59 -2.03 -0.91 -10.17
C ARG A 59 -1.45 -2.24 -10.61
N ILE A 60 -1.74 -3.26 -9.83
CA ILE A 60 -1.62 -4.69 -10.17
C ILE A 60 -2.94 -5.39 -9.85
N PHE A 61 -3.17 -6.52 -10.51
CA PHE A 61 -4.27 -7.42 -10.20
C PHE A 61 -3.68 -8.70 -9.64
N VAL A 62 -4.09 -9.08 -8.44
CA VAL A 62 -3.50 -10.21 -7.71
C VAL A 62 -4.57 -11.19 -7.26
N ALA A 63 -4.21 -12.47 -7.13
CA ALA A 63 -5.10 -13.43 -6.51
C ALA A 63 -5.36 -13.05 -5.04
N ARG A 64 -6.57 -13.28 -4.55
CA ARG A 64 -6.96 -12.92 -3.18
C ARG A 64 -6.06 -13.58 -2.12
N GLY A 65 -5.75 -14.85 -2.28
CA GLY A 65 -4.89 -15.58 -1.35
C GLY A 65 -3.45 -15.04 -1.31
N ASP A 66 -2.94 -14.50 -2.42
CA ASP A 66 -1.60 -13.90 -2.45
C ASP A 66 -1.58 -12.54 -1.75
N TRP A 67 -2.66 -11.75 -1.91
CA TRP A 67 -2.87 -10.53 -1.14
C TRP A 67 -3.02 -10.82 0.36
N GLU A 68 -3.75 -11.87 0.75
CA GLU A 68 -3.91 -12.27 2.17
C GLU A 68 -2.56 -12.59 2.81
N LYS A 69 -1.71 -13.37 2.11
CA LYS A 69 -0.33 -13.64 2.55
C LYS A 69 0.50 -12.36 2.66
N ALA A 70 0.44 -11.48 1.65
CA ALA A 70 1.15 -10.22 1.66
C ALA A 70 0.73 -9.33 2.83
N ALA A 71 -0.58 -9.19 3.07
CA ALA A 71 -1.13 -8.44 4.19
C ALA A 71 -0.71 -9.02 5.55
N SER A 72 -0.64 -10.34 5.67
CA SER A 72 -0.12 -11.00 6.88
C SER A 72 1.34 -10.67 7.12
N VAL A 73 2.19 -10.65 6.08
CA VAL A 73 3.61 -10.28 6.20
C VAL A 73 3.75 -8.82 6.61
N LEU A 74 3.04 -7.91 5.93
CA LEU A 74 3.01 -6.48 6.28
C LEU A 74 2.63 -6.22 7.74
N ALA A 75 1.73 -7.03 8.31
CA ALA A 75 1.37 -6.95 9.72
C ALA A 75 2.45 -7.54 10.64
N SER A 76 3.08 -8.65 10.25
CA SER A 76 4.11 -9.33 11.05
C SER A 76 5.42 -8.57 11.15
N GLU A 77 5.71 -7.68 10.19
CA GLU A 77 6.94 -6.87 10.16
C GLU A 77 6.85 -5.58 11.00
N ILE A 78 5.72 -5.33 11.65
CA ILE A 78 5.55 -4.17 12.54
C ILE A 78 6.47 -4.36 13.77
N ASP A 79 7.56 -3.61 13.78
CA ASP A 79 8.64 -3.68 14.76
C ASP A 79 8.96 -2.30 15.39
N TYR A 80 8.05 -1.34 15.24
CA TYR A 80 8.22 0.05 15.65
C TYR A 80 7.17 0.48 16.70
N ASP A 81 7.57 1.41 17.58
CA ASP A 81 6.68 2.06 18.55
C ASP A 81 5.99 3.32 17.98
N ASN A 82 6.55 3.91 16.93
CA ASN A 82 6.05 5.12 16.29
C ASN A 82 6.08 5.02 14.76
N PHE A 83 4.90 4.96 14.16
CA PHE A 83 4.74 4.83 12.71
C PHE A 83 5.43 5.93 11.90
N LYS A 84 5.37 7.19 12.35
CA LYS A 84 5.91 8.33 11.58
C LYS A 84 7.43 8.29 11.55
N ASN A 85 8.06 7.89 12.66
CA ASN A 85 9.50 7.71 12.73
C ASN A 85 9.95 6.55 11.83
N ALA A 86 9.28 5.39 11.90
CA ALA A 86 9.58 4.25 11.04
C ALA A 86 9.48 4.59 9.54
N VAL A 87 8.46 5.36 9.14
CA VAL A 87 8.33 5.85 7.76
C VAL A 87 9.46 6.83 7.40
N ALA A 88 9.84 7.73 8.31
CA ALA A 88 10.93 8.67 8.05
C ALA A 88 12.26 7.93 7.84
N ASP A 89 12.52 6.88 8.61
CA ASP A 89 13.73 6.07 8.55
C ASP A 89 13.77 5.19 7.29
N ARG A 90 12.64 4.55 6.94
CA ARG A 90 12.57 3.56 5.85
C ARG A 90 12.22 4.13 4.49
N GLN A 91 11.43 5.19 4.44
CA GLN A 91 10.89 5.79 3.21
C GLN A 91 11.18 7.30 3.09
N GLY A 92 11.85 7.91 4.08
CA GLY A 92 12.26 9.30 4.06
C GLY A 92 11.27 10.28 4.70
N SER A 93 11.80 11.39 5.19
CA SER A 93 11.06 12.44 5.91
C SER A 93 9.94 13.08 5.08
N ALA A 94 10.13 13.21 3.77
CA ALA A 94 9.11 13.75 2.87
C ALA A 94 7.83 12.91 2.88
N ARG A 95 7.96 11.57 2.80
CA ARG A 95 6.80 10.66 2.87
C ARG A 95 6.18 10.64 4.26
N ALA A 96 7.01 10.65 5.31
CA ALA A 96 6.53 10.73 6.69
C ALA A 96 5.67 11.98 6.95
N SER A 97 6.04 13.13 6.36
CA SER A 97 5.27 14.37 6.45
C SER A 97 3.90 14.25 5.76
N ILE A 98 3.83 13.63 4.58
CA ILE A 98 2.57 13.34 3.88
C ILE A 98 1.67 12.43 4.74
N TYR A 99 2.21 11.33 5.26
CA TYR A 99 1.44 10.41 6.11
C TYR A 99 1.02 11.06 7.43
N SER A 100 1.85 11.93 8.01
CA SER A 100 1.48 12.74 9.18
C SER A 100 0.30 13.66 8.88
N SER A 101 0.20 14.20 7.65
CA SER A 101 -0.94 15.01 7.22
C SER A 101 -2.23 14.19 7.14
N VAL A 102 -2.16 12.93 6.68
CA VAL A 102 -3.29 11.98 6.73
C VAL A 102 -3.71 11.71 8.18
N TRP A 103 -2.76 11.41 9.06
CA TRP A 103 -3.03 11.23 10.50
C TRP A 103 -3.70 12.47 11.12
N SER A 104 -3.20 13.67 10.82
CA SER A 104 -3.81 14.93 11.28
C SER A 104 -5.21 15.14 10.71
N ALA A 105 -5.48 14.68 9.49
CA ALA A 105 -6.84 14.70 8.94
C ALA A 105 -7.77 13.76 9.69
N LEU A 106 -7.34 12.53 9.96
CA LEU A 106 -8.11 11.55 10.73
C LEU A 106 -8.36 11.99 12.17
N ARG A 107 -7.43 12.72 12.79
CA ARG A 107 -7.60 13.28 14.14
C ARG A 107 -8.84 14.17 14.27
N ARG A 108 -9.30 14.79 13.18
CA ARG A 108 -10.52 15.62 13.19
C ARG A 108 -11.78 14.80 13.46
N LEU A 109 -11.76 13.49 13.26
CA LEU A 109 -12.84 12.59 13.65
C LEU A 109 -13.02 12.48 15.18
N GLN A 110 -12.02 12.89 15.97
CA GLN A 110 -12.10 12.94 17.42
C GLN A 110 -12.67 14.26 17.96
N SER A 111 -13.10 15.15 17.07
CA SER A 111 -13.77 16.39 17.46
C SER A 111 -15.26 16.10 17.54
N ASP A 112 -15.85 16.32 18.72
CA ASP A 112 -17.30 16.21 18.96
C ASP A 112 -18.11 17.15 18.04
#